data_AF-A0A858SXI1-F1
#
_entry.id   AF-A0A858SXI1-F1
#
_cell.length_a   1.000
_cell.length_b   1.000
_cell.length_c   1.000
_cell.angle_alpha   90.00
_cell.angle_beta   90.00
_cell.angle_gamma   90.00
#
_symmetry.space_group_name_H-M   'P 1'
#
loop_
_entity.id
_entity.type
_entity.pdbx_description
1 polymer ?
#
loop_
_entity_poly.entity_id
_entity_poly.type
_entity_poly.pdbx_seq_one_letter_code
_entity_poly.pdbx_strand_id
1 'polypeptide(L)'
;MTVIQGMIWALAFAITLATLLPLTRIPLGVIRGLAFPRLQLFVLSLAGVVAALIAGPGAALQIAAVLFALNAVAHLSYIVKFTPLWPQQSRPATGSLKADLSRQLSVLSSNVKMSNREYDRLVNLVRARRPDIVLALETDEPWIAALGDALEEDYPEIIRQPQDNGYGLCVMSKLPLSDTAVDFLVVQAVPSVRTTVTLPCGDELRLFVLHPEPPAIGHTSLGRDSEIALAGMQARESALPAVIAGDLNDVAWSTTTRRFQRLSGLLDPRVGRGLYNTFHAFYPLLRWPLDHVFHDARFRLVLLERLEHIGSDHFPLYFELALTETRRGDDQIEPSDAAEESETRRMIREERAKPRSPIGEDWEDG
;
A
#
# COMPACT_ATOMS: atom_id res chain seq x y z
N MET A 1 -7.72 17.72 40.70
CA MET A 1 -6.97 17.08 39.59
C MET A 1 -5.69 17.89 39.40
N THR A 2 -4.51 17.27 39.50
CA THR A 2 -3.25 17.97 39.22
C THR A 2 -3.12 18.25 37.72
N VAL A 3 -2.26 19.21 37.32
CA VAL A 3 -1.98 19.48 35.90
C VAL A 3 -1.53 18.21 35.18
N ILE A 4 -0.67 17.41 35.82
CA ILE A 4 -0.19 16.11 35.31
C ILE A 4 -1.35 15.13 35.07
N GLN A 5 -2.26 14.99 36.03
CA GLN A 5 -3.44 14.14 35.86
C GLN A 5 -4.31 14.61 34.69
N GLY A 6 -4.48 15.93 34.53
CA GLY A 6 -5.21 16.51 33.41
C GLY A 6 -4.56 16.18 32.06
N MET A 7 -3.23 16.26 31.96
CA MET A 7 -2.48 15.92 30.75
C MET A 7 -2.59 14.43 30.40
N ILE A 8 -2.49 13.54 31.40
CA ILE A 8 -2.67 12.08 31.21
C ILE A 8 -4.05 11.77 30.65
N TRP A 9 -5.10 12.40 31.21
CA TRP A 9 -6.47 12.23 30.73
C TRP A 9 -6.69 12.79 29.33
N ALA A 10 -6.16 13.98 29.04
CA ALA A 10 -6.25 14.58 27.71
C ALA A 10 -5.60 13.68 26.65
N LEU A 11 -4.42 13.10 26.96
CA LEU A 11 -3.74 12.17 26.07
C LEU A 11 -4.54 10.87 25.89
N ALA A 12 -5.04 10.27 26.98
CA ALA A 12 -5.86 9.05 26.90
C ALA A 12 -7.12 9.26 26.04
N PHE A 13 -7.77 10.41 26.20
CA PHE A 13 -8.94 10.79 25.41
C PHE A 13 -8.58 11.01 23.94
N ALA A 14 -7.49 11.73 23.64
CA ALA A 14 -7.03 11.97 22.27
C ALA A 14 -6.68 10.66 21.54
N ILE A 15 -5.95 9.75 22.20
CA ILE A 15 -5.64 8.42 21.64
C ILE A 15 -6.94 7.64 21.40
N THR A 16 -7.87 7.66 22.36
CA THR A 16 -9.16 6.95 22.21
C THR A 16 -9.96 7.47 21.01
N LEU A 17 -9.99 8.79 20.79
CA LEU A 17 -10.60 9.37 19.58
C LEU A 17 -9.88 8.92 18.31
N ALA A 18 -8.55 8.96 18.29
CA ALA A 18 -7.76 8.46 17.17
C ALA A 18 -7.96 6.96 16.90
N THR A 19 -8.26 6.17 17.93
CA THR A 19 -8.59 4.75 17.81
C THR A 19 -9.95 4.53 17.16
N LEU A 20 -10.97 5.25 17.63
CA LEU A 20 -12.38 5.02 17.32
C LEU A 20 -12.86 5.73 16.05
N LEU A 21 -12.42 6.95 15.78
CA LEU A 21 -12.88 7.73 14.62
C LEU A 21 -12.68 7.01 13.28
N PRO A 22 -11.53 6.36 13.00
CA PRO A 22 -11.35 5.63 11.75
C PRO A 22 -12.25 4.40 11.59
N LEU A 23 -12.87 3.90 12.67
CA LEU A 23 -13.80 2.77 12.63
C LEU A 23 -15.18 3.19 12.13
N THR A 24 -15.46 4.50 12.11
CA THR A 24 -16.71 5.04 11.59
C THR A 24 -16.76 4.89 10.05
N ARG A 25 -17.98 4.99 9.51
CA ARG A 25 -18.20 5.02 8.06
C ARG A 25 -17.94 6.40 7.43
N ILE A 26 -17.48 7.38 8.21
CA ILE A 26 -17.25 8.74 7.73
C ILE A 26 -16.04 8.74 6.79
N PRO A 27 -16.19 9.05 5.49
CA PRO A 27 -15.14 8.90 4.51
C PRO A 27 -14.32 10.19 4.38
N LEU A 28 -13.98 10.85 5.49
CA LEU A 28 -13.14 12.05 5.47
C LEU A 28 -11.66 11.66 5.57
N GLY A 29 -10.82 12.23 4.71
CA GLY A 29 -9.39 11.93 4.65
C GLY A 29 -8.70 12.11 6.00
N VAL A 30 -9.00 13.17 6.75
CA VAL A 30 -8.48 13.38 8.11
C VAL A 30 -8.87 12.27 9.10
N ILE A 31 -10.09 11.73 9.00
CA ILE A 31 -10.55 10.63 9.85
C ILE A 31 -9.85 9.33 9.45
N ARG A 32 -9.64 9.10 8.15
CA ARG A 32 -8.87 7.95 7.65
C ARG A 32 -7.38 8.05 8.03
N GLY A 33 -6.81 9.25 7.99
CA GLY A 33 -5.43 9.54 8.38
C GLY A 33 -5.11 9.18 9.83
N LEU A 34 -6.08 9.28 10.75
CA LEU A 34 -5.93 8.81 12.13
C LEU A 34 -5.67 7.29 12.25
N ALA A 35 -5.94 6.51 11.19
CA ALA A 35 -5.56 5.10 11.15
C ALA A 35 -4.08 4.87 10.82
N PHE A 36 -3.32 5.87 10.36
CA PHE A 36 -1.93 5.69 9.97
C PHE A 36 -1.02 5.40 11.17
N PRO A 37 -1.05 6.18 12.28
CA PRO A 37 -0.06 6.03 13.35
C PRO A 37 -0.35 4.89 14.33
N ARG A 38 -0.87 3.72 13.92
CA ARG A 38 -1.23 2.63 14.86
C ARG A 38 -0.04 2.14 15.69
N LEU A 39 1.14 2.02 15.11
CA LEU A 39 2.35 1.62 15.85
C LEU A 39 2.75 2.69 16.87
N GLN A 40 2.71 3.96 16.49
CA GLN A 40 3.05 5.09 17.35
C GLN A 40 2.03 5.20 18.50
N LEU A 41 0.73 5.08 18.20
CA LEU A 41 -0.33 5.09 19.19
C LEU A 41 -0.26 3.87 20.14
N PHE A 42 0.17 2.70 19.65
CA PHE A 42 0.47 1.54 20.51
C PHE A 42 1.57 1.87 21.53
N VAL A 43 2.70 2.41 21.07
CA VAL A 43 3.83 2.77 21.95
C VAL A 43 3.43 3.87 22.92
N LEU A 44 2.74 4.92 22.46
CA LEU A 44 2.22 5.99 23.32
C LEU A 44 1.23 5.48 24.35
N SER A 45 0.40 4.49 23.99
CA SER A 45 -0.52 3.85 24.94
C SER A 45 0.24 3.09 26.01
N LEU A 46 1.29 2.32 25.67
CA LEU A 46 2.13 1.64 26.65
C LEU A 46 2.84 2.63 27.59
N ALA A 47 3.40 3.70 27.04
CA ALA A 47 3.99 4.78 27.83
C ALA A 47 2.96 5.46 28.75
N GLY A 48 1.73 5.63 28.27
CA GLY A 48 0.61 6.18 29.04
C GLY A 48 0.22 5.31 30.23
N VAL A 49 0.21 3.98 30.09
CA VAL A 49 0.01 3.05 31.22
C VAL A 49 1.07 3.29 32.28
N VAL A 50 2.35 3.29 31.89
CA VAL A 50 3.48 3.49 32.82
C VAL A 50 3.40 4.86 33.50
N ALA A 51 3.11 5.93 32.75
CA ALA A 51 2.97 7.29 33.27
C ALA A 51 1.82 7.38 34.30
N ALA A 52 0.68 6.75 34.03
CA ALA A 52 -0.45 6.73 34.95
C ALA A 52 -0.14 5.97 36.26
N LEU A 53 0.63 4.88 36.20
CA LEU A 53 1.07 4.13 37.38
C LEU A 53 2.08 4.92 38.23
N ILE A 54 3.03 5.61 37.59
CA ILE A 54 4.04 6.43 38.28
C ILE A 54 3.42 7.69 38.91
N ALA A 55 2.39 8.26 38.29
CA ALA A 55 1.70 9.46 38.78
C ALA A 55 0.97 9.25 40.13
N GLY A 56 0.90 8.01 40.62
CA GLY A 56 0.45 7.65 41.96
C GLY A 56 -0.92 6.97 41.99
N PRO A 57 -1.37 6.56 43.19
CA PRO A 57 -2.65 5.90 43.35
C PRO A 57 -3.82 6.88 43.16
N GLY A 58 -4.93 6.37 42.63
CA GLY A 58 -6.19 7.10 42.51
C GLY A 58 -7.10 6.54 41.43
N ALA A 59 -8.41 6.49 41.70
CA ALA A 59 -9.38 5.89 40.78
C ALA A 59 -9.30 6.49 39.36
N ALA A 60 -9.13 7.82 39.26
CA ALA A 60 -8.99 8.50 37.97
C ALA A 60 -7.75 8.04 37.17
N LEU A 61 -6.59 7.89 37.83
CA LEU A 61 -5.36 7.42 37.19
C LEU A 61 -5.45 5.93 36.82
N GLN A 62 -6.10 5.12 37.66
CA GLN A 62 -6.37 3.71 37.36
C GLN A 62 -7.27 3.56 36.14
N ILE A 63 -8.33 4.36 36.02
CA ILE A 63 -9.21 4.36 34.83
C ILE A 63 -8.42 4.80 33.59
N ALA A 64 -7.59 5.85 33.69
CA ALA A 64 -6.74 6.28 32.58
C ALA A 64 -5.75 5.16 32.15
N ALA A 65 -5.12 4.46 33.10
CA ALA A 65 -4.25 3.32 32.82
C ALA A 65 -5.01 2.19 32.10
N VAL A 66 -6.23 1.88 32.53
CA VAL A 66 -7.09 0.90 31.84
C VAL A 66 -7.44 1.36 30.43
N LEU A 67 -7.78 2.63 30.23
CA LEU A 67 -8.04 3.18 28.88
C LEU A 67 -6.82 3.08 27.97
N PHE A 68 -5.62 3.40 28.47
CA PHE A 68 -4.39 3.20 27.71
C PHE A 68 -4.14 1.73 27.40
N ALA A 69 -4.36 0.82 28.35
CA ALA A 69 -4.20 -0.61 28.11
C ALA A 69 -5.17 -1.12 27.03
N LEU A 70 -6.44 -0.69 27.06
CA LEU A 70 -7.43 -1.02 26.04
C LEU A 70 -7.03 -0.49 24.65
N ASN A 71 -6.54 0.75 24.57
CA ASN A 71 -6.01 1.31 23.32
C ASN A 71 -4.78 0.53 22.83
N ALA A 72 -3.86 0.17 23.73
CA ALA A 72 -2.70 -0.64 23.37
C ALA A 72 -3.12 -2.00 22.78
N VAL A 73 -4.06 -2.70 23.41
CA VAL A 73 -4.62 -3.96 22.88
C VAL A 73 -5.30 -3.74 21.53
N ALA A 74 -6.09 -2.67 21.39
CA ALA A 74 -6.76 -2.34 20.14
C ALA A 74 -5.77 -2.04 19.00
N HIS A 75 -4.70 -1.30 19.25
CA HIS A 75 -3.67 -1.05 18.24
C HIS A 75 -2.84 -2.29 17.94
N LEU A 76 -2.50 -3.09 18.96
CA LEU A 76 -1.78 -4.34 18.81
C LEU A 76 -2.51 -5.30 17.88
N SER A 77 -3.85 -5.43 18.00
CA SER A 77 -4.64 -6.31 17.14
C SER A 77 -4.57 -5.96 15.64
N TYR A 78 -4.32 -4.69 15.30
CA TYR A 78 -4.11 -4.26 13.92
C TYR A 78 -2.70 -4.56 13.40
N ILE A 79 -1.67 -4.38 14.24
CA ILE A 79 -0.26 -4.43 13.81
C ILE A 79 0.37 -5.82 13.99
N VAL A 80 -0.13 -6.65 14.92
CA VAL A 80 0.46 -7.96 15.24
C VAL A 80 0.52 -8.89 14.03
N LYS A 81 -0.45 -8.78 13.12
CA LYS A 81 -0.49 -9.56 11.88
C LYS A 81 0.65 -9.26 10.91
N PHE A 82 1.32 -8.12 11.06
CA PHE A 82 2.48 -7.72 10.27
C PHE A 82 3.79 -7.96 11.03
N THR A 83 3.81 -8.97 11.90
CA THR A 83 5.01 -9.41 12.62
C THR A 83 5.29 -10.88 12.30
N PRO A 84 6.54 -11.36 12.48
CA PRO A 84 6.88 -12.77 12.33
C PRO A 84 6.14 -13.71 13.29
N LEU A 85 5.42 -13.19 14.29
CA LEU A 85 4.63 -13.97 15.24
C LEU A 85 3.28 -14.44 14.66
N TRP A 86 2.83 -13.80 13.57
CA TRP A 86 1.57 -14.14 12.92
C TRP A 86 1.78 -15.18 11.81
N PRO A 87 0.82 -16.09 11.55
CA PRO A 87 0.89 -17.01 10.43
C PRO A 87 1.10 -16.29 9.10
N GLN A 88 1.99 -16.82 8.26
CA GLN A 88 2.26 -16.25 6.95
C GLN A 88 1.09 -16.48 5.99
N GLN A 89 0.49 -15.38 5.51
CA GLN A 89 -0.60 -15.44 4.54
C GLN A 89 -0.10 -15.91 3.18
N SER A 90 0.93 -15.25 2.63
CA SER A 90 1.61 -15.69 1.41
C SER A 90 2.60 -16.80 1.72
N ARG A 91 2.48 -17.94 1.05
CA ARG A 91 3.38 -19.09 1.25
C ARG A 91 4.76 -18.81 0.63
N PRO A 92 5.87 -19.16 1.31
CA PRO A 92 7.19 -19.02 0.72
C PRO A 92 7.40 -20.02 -0.43
N ALA A 93 8.21 -19.65 -1.41
CA ALA A 93 8.59 -20.54 -2.51
C ALA A 93 9.46 -21.69 -1.99
N THR A 94 9.20 -22.91 -2.48
CA THR A 94 10.03 -24.09 -2.21
C THR A 94 11.38 -23.99 -2.90
N GLY A 95 12.37 -24.80 -2.49
CA GLY A 95 13.68 -24.81 -3.14
C GLY A 95 13.62 -25.10 -4.64
N SER A 96 12.76 -26.02 -5.08
CA SER A 96 12.55 -26.31 -6.50
C SER A 96 11.96 -25.14 -7.27
N LEU A 97 10.97 -24.44 -6.69
CA LEU A 97 10.33 -23.29 -7.33
C LEU A 97 11.25 -22.06 -7.36
N LYS A 98 12.10 -21.89 -6.34
CA LYS A 98 13.16 -20.87 -6.34
C LYS A 98 14.25 -21.14 -7.37
N ALA A 99 14.50 -22.40 -7.71
CA ALA A 99 15.48 -22.77 -8.73
C ALA A 99 14.95 -22.56 -10.17
N ASP A 100 13.63 -22.54 -10.36
CA ASP A 100 13.01 -22.26 -11.65
C ASP A 100 12.81 -20.75 -11.84
N LEU A 101 13.84 -20.10 -12.40
CA LEU A 101 13.79 -18.66 -12.70
C LEU A 101 12.78 -18.33 -13.81
N SER A 102 12.41 -19.30 -14.66
CA SER A 102 11.50 -19.06 -15.78
C SER A 102 10.06 -18.77 -15.36
N ARG A 103 9.74 -19.07 -14.08
CA ARG A 103 8.45 -18.84 -13.45
C ARG A 103 8.46 -17.67 -12.45
N GLN A 104 9.58 -16.97 -12.34
CA GLN A 104 9.73 -15.86 -11.39
C GLN A 104 9.41 -14.53 -12.06
N LEU A 105 8.84 -13.64 -11.25
CA LEU A 105 8.61 -12.25 -11.56
C LEU A 105 9.26 -11.42 -10.45
N SER A 106 10.27 -10.65 -10.81
CA SER A 106 10.89 -9.66 -9.95
C SER A 106 10.43 -8.24 -10.33
N VAL A 107 10.00 -7.45 -9.35
CA VAL A 107 9.47 -6.10 -9.57
C VAL A 107 10.10 -5.14 -8.59
N LEU A 108 10.55 -3.99 -9.09
CA LEU A 108 10.93 -2.83 -8.28
C LEU A 108 9.86 -1.76 -8.46
N SER A 109 9.17 -1.41 -7.38
CA SER A 109 8.17 -0.33 -7.36
C SER A 109 8.70 0.86 -6.57
N SER A 110 8.57 2.06 -7.12
CA SER A 110 9.05 3.28 -6.49
C SER A 110 8.10 4.44 -6.79
N ASN A 111 7.48 5.00 -5.76
CA ASN A 111 7.04 6.39 -5.81
C ASN A 111 8.30 7.28 -5.79
N VAL A 112 8.53 8.02 -6.87
CA VAL A 112 9.78 8.78 -7.05
C VAL A 112 9.76 10.16 -6.41
N LYS A 113 8.57 10.64 -6.00
CA LYS A 113 8.23 12.04 -5.73
C LYS A 113 8.50 12.91 -6.95
N MET A 114 7.46 13.51 -7.54
CA MET A 114 7.61 14.19 -8.84
C MET A 114 8.67 15.29 -8.79
N SER A 115 8.76 16.09 -7.72
CA SER A 115 9.78 17.14 -7.55
C SER A 115 11.22 16.63 -7.32
N ASN A 116 11.41 15.36 -6.99
CA ASN A 116 12.74 14.78 -6.83
C ASN A 116 13.47 14.71 -8.18
N ARG A 117 14.74 15.09 -8.20
CA ARG A 117 15.60 15.12 -9.40
C ARG A 117 16.85 14.25 -9.25
N GLU A 118 16.95 13.47 -8.17
CA GLU A 118 18.04 12.52 -7.96
C GLU A 118 17.88 11.25 -8.81
N TYR A 119 17.70 11.39 -10.13
CA TYR A 119 17.38 10.31 -11.08
C TYR A 119 18.35 9.13 -10.99
N ASP A 120 19.64 9.43 -10.89
CA ASP A 120 20.71 8.44 -10.82
C ASP A 120 20.56 7.46 -9.66
N ARG A 121 19.92 7.86 -8.56
CA ARG A 121 19.71 6.96 -7.42
C ARG A 121 18.79 5.80 -7.77
N LEU A 122 17.66 6.08 -8.43
CA LEU A 122 16.77 5.02 -8.89
C LEU A 122 17.41 4.20 -10.01
N VAL A 123 18.06 4.85 -10.99
CA VAL A 123 18.75 4.18 -12.09
C VAL A 123 19.81 3.20 -11.58
N ASN A 124 20.65 3.63 -10.64
CA ASN A 124 21.70 2.78 -10.05
C ASN A 124 21.08 1.61 -9.27
N LEU A 125 19.97 1.84 -8.56
CA LEU A 125 19.26 0.79 -7.84
C LEU A 125 18.66 -0.26 -8.80
N VAL A 126 18.06 0.18 -9.92
CA VAL A 126 17.54 -0.72 -10.97
C VAL A 126 18.69 -1.52 -11.58
N ARG A 127 19.83 -0.89 -11.91
CA ARG A 127 21.00 -1.60 -12.45
C ARG A 127 21.58 -2.61 -11.47
N ALA A 128 21.59 -2.29 -10.18
CA ALA A 128 22.10 -3.18 -9.14
C ALA A 128 21.18 -4.39 -8.89
N ARG A 129 19.86 -4.17 -8.87
CA ARG A 129 18.87 -5.22 -8.57
C ARG A 129 18.40 -5.99 -9.79
N ARG A 130 18.49 -5.40 -10.98
CA ARG A 130 18.06 -5.95 -12.28
C ARG A 130 16.67 -6.60 -12.24
N PRO A 131 15.60 -5.92 -11.74
CA PRO A 131 14.24 -6.47 -11.75
C PRO A 131 13.77 -6.81 -13.17
N ASP A 132 12.76 -7.66 -13.31
CA ASP A 132 12.08 -7.92 -14.59
C ASP A 132 11.22 -6.72 -14.98
N ILE A 133 10.59 -6.07 -14.00
CA ILE A 133 9.73 -4.89 -14.19
C ILE A 133 10.12 -3.78 -13.22
N VAL A 134 10.19 -2.56 -13.73
CA VAL A 134 10.33 -1.31 -12.95
C VAL A 134 9.01 -0.56 -13.02
N LEU A 135 8.46 -0.20 -11.86
CA LEU A 135 7.31 0.68 -11.70
C LEU A 135 7.79 1.98 -11.06
N ALA A 136 7.70 3.08 -11.79
CA ALA A 136 7.95 4.42 -11.26
C ALA A 136 6.62 5.19 -11.21
N LEU A 137 6.25 5.68 -10.03
CA LEU A 137 5.04 6.48 -9.80
C LEU A 137 5.43 7.92 -9.50
N GLU A 138 4.53 8.85 -9.80
CA GLU A 138 4.74 10.30 -9.75
C GLU A 138 5.79 10.80 -10.76
N THR A 139 5.82 10.22 -11.96
CA THR A 139 6.78 10.62 -13.01
C THR A 139 6.22 11.73 -13.90
N ASP A 140 7.00 12.78 -14.10
CA ASP A 140 6.81 13.80 -15.13
C ASP A 140 7.68 13.51 -16.38
N GLU A 141 7.64 14.40 -17.39
CA GLU A 141 8.45 14.26 -18.61
C GLU A 141 9.96 14.15 -18.33
N PRO A 142 10.57 14.98 -17.45
CA PRO A 142 11.96 14.81 -17.03
C PRO A 142 12.29 13.43 -16.45
N TRP A 143 11.43 12.86 -15.59
CA TRP A 143 11.62 11.51 -15.08
C TRP A 143 11.58 10.46 -16.18
N ILE A 144 10.61 10.55 -17.10
CA ILE A 144 10.51 9.63 -18.23
C ILE A 144 11.76 9.69 -19.11
N ALA A 145 12.26 10.89 -19.41
CA ALA A 145 13.48 11.07 -20.20
C ALA A 145 14.71 10.44 -19.51
N ALA A 146 14.91 10.73 -18.22
CA ALA A 146 16.04 10.21 -17.47
C ALA A 146 16.02 8.67 -17.34
N LEU A 147 14.85 8.07 -17.14
CA LEU A 147 14.69 6.61 -17.10
C LEU A 147 14.89 5.99 -18.49
N GLY A 148 14.32 6.61 -19.54
CA GLY A 148 14.48 6.16 -20.93
C GLY A 148 15.95 6.12 -21.35
N ASP A 149 16.67 7.24 -21.20
CA ASP A 149 18.08 7.37 -21.56
C ASP A 149 18.97 6.33 -20.86
N ALA A 150 18.62 5.92 -19.64
CA ALA A 150 19.46 5.06 -18.82
C ALA A 150 19.11 3.56 -18.87
N LEU A 151 17.86 3.21 -19.17
CA LEU A 151 17.31 1.86 -18.95
C LEU A 151 16.56 1.27 -20.16
N GLU A 152 16.19 2.04 -21.18
CA GLU A 152 15.36 1.55 -22.30
C GLU A 152 16.01 0.41 -23.10
N GLU A 153 17.34 0.40 -23.22
CA GLU A 153 18.06 -0.71 -23.88
C GLU A 153 17.89 -2.04 -23.13
N ASP A 154 17.87 -2.00 -21.79
CA ASP A 154 17.70 -3.17 -20.93
C ASP A 154 16.21 -3.54 -20.73
N TYR A 155 15.29 -2.60 -20.92
CA TYR A 155 13.85 -2.72 -20.64
C TYR A 155 13.02 -2.23 -21.85
N PRO A 156 12.90 -3.02 -22.92
CA PRO A 156 12.33 -2.55 -24.19
C PRO A 156 10.80 -2.35 -24.16
N GLU A 157 10.09 -2.99 -23.23
CA GLU A 157 8.64 -2.89 -23.12
C GLU A 157 8.27 -1.75 -22.17
N ILE A 158 7.88 -0.58 -22.70
CA ILE A 158 7.69 0.63 -21.90
C ILE A 158 6.29 1.22 -22.07
N ILE A 159 5.64 1.49 -20.94
CA ILE A 159 4.39 2.24 -20.84
C ILE A 159 4.73 3.59 -20.19
N ARG A 160 4.51 4.69 -20.91
CA ARG A 160 4.79 6.06 -20.46
C ARG A 160 3.48 6.81 -20.29
N GLN A 161 3.24 7.33 -19.10
CA GLN A 161 2.11 8.20 -18.79
C GLN A 161 2.62 9.34 -17.89
N PRO A 162 3.49 10.24 -18.38
CA PRO A 162 3.95 11.38 -17.59
C PRO A 162 2.80 12.34 -17.29
N GLN A 163 2.80 12.91 -16.09
CA GLN A 163 1.86 13.97 -15.71
C GLN A 163 2.52 14.95 -14.75
N ASP A 164 2.23 16.25 -14.92
CA ASP A 164 2.74 17.34 -14.08
C ASP A 164 1.90 17.58 -12.81
N ASN A 165 1.08 16.61 -12.40
CA ASN A 165 0.15 16.72 -11.27
C ASN A 165 0.38 15.64 -10.19
N GLY A 166 1.57 15.05 -10.16
CA GLY A 166 1.92 14.00 -9.20
C GLY A 166 1.34 12.62 -9.49
N TYR A 167 0.54 12.44 -10.56
CA TYR A 167 -0.10 11.15 -10.85
C TYR A 167 0.55 10.36 -11.99
N GLY A 168 1.56 10.91 -12.65
CA GLY A 168 2.18 10.25 -13.77
C GLY A 168 2.85 8.93 -13.37
N LEU A 169 2.99 8.02 -14.33
CA LEU A 169 3.63 6.73 -14.09
C LEU A 169 4.43 6.24 -15.28
N CYS A 170 5.37 5.36 -14.99
CA CYS A 170 6.17 4.62 -15.97
C CYS A 170 6.26 3.14 -15.57
N VAL A 171 6.02 2.27 -16.54
CA VAL A 171 6.28 0.83 -16.42
C VAL A 171 7.33 0.47 -17.46
N MET A 172 8.46 -0.08 -17.04
CA MET A 172 9.52 -0.58 -17.92
C MET A 172 9.70 -2.07 -17.66
N SER A 173 9.70 -2.91 -18.70
CA SER A 173 9.73 -4.36 -18.58
C SER A 173 10.75 -5.00 -19.52
N LYS A 174 11.43 -6.04 -19.01
CA LYS A 174 12.21 -6.99 -19.81
C LYS A 174 11.34 -8.05 -20.47
N LEU A 175 10.19 -8.33 -19.85
CA LEU A 175 9.26 -9.36 -20.25
C LEU A 175 8.24 -8.79 -21.23
N PRO A 176 7.79 -9.57 -22.23
CA PRO A 176 6.76 -9.14 -23.17
C PRO A 176 5.49 -8.67 -22.45
N LEU A 177 4.97 -7.51 -22.88
CA LEU A 177 3.72 -6.94 -22.42
C LEU A 177 2.67 -7.04 -23.52
N SER A 178 1.44 -7.40 -23.16
CA SER A 178 0.30 -7.47 -24.07
C SER A 178 -1.01 -7.04 -23.39
N ASP A 179 -2.06 -6.81 -24.18
CA ASP A 179 -3.38 -6.36 -23.69
C ASP A 179 -3.32 -5.14 -22.75
N THR A 180 -2.36 -4.26 -23.01
CA THR A 180 -2.05 -3.10 -22.17
C THR A 180 -3.12 -2.02 -22.32
N ALA A 181 -3.59 -1.51 -21.18
CA ALA A 181 -4.46 -0.35 -21.10
C ALA A 181 -3.97 0.59 -19.99
N VAL A 182 -3.96 1.88 -20.30
CA VAL A 182 -3.85 2.96 -19.31
C VAL A 182 -5.28 3.48 -19.09
N ASP A 183 -5.85 3.12 -17.94
CA ASP A 183 -7.25 3.37 -17.61
C ASP A 183 -7.35 4.46 -16.52
N PHE A 184 -8.37 5.32 -16.62
CA PHE A 184 -8.73 6.29 -15.58
C PHE A 184 -9.97 5.77 -14.85
N LEU A 185 -9.74 4.92 -13.84
CA LEU A 185 -10.76 4.01 -13.31
C LEU A 185 -11.91 4.72 -12.62
N VAL A 186 -11.63 5.75 -11.81
CA VAL A 186 -12.63 6.47 -11.02
C VAL A 186 -12.54 7.98 -11.24
N VAL A 187 -11.36 8.57 -11.04
CA VAL A 187 -11.13 10.02 -11.16
C VAL A 187 -10.44 10.31 -12.48
N GLN A 188 -10.96 11.28 -13.24
CA GLN A 188 -10.34 11.73 -14.48
C GLN A 188 -8.97 12.36 -14.12
N ALA A 189 -7.89 11.94 -14.78
CA ALA A 189 -6.49 12.29 -14.51
C ALA A 189 -5.73 11.52 -13.40
N VAL A 190 -6.33 10.48 -12.81
CA VAL A 190 -5.60 9.47 -12.02
C VAL A 190 -5.43 8.21 -12.88
N PRO A 191 -4.24 7.94 -13.44
CA PRO A 191 -4.02 6.81 -14.31
C PRO A 191 -3.80 5.53 -13.51
N SER A 192 -4.19 4.41 -14.12
CA SER A 192 -3.85 3.07 -13.69
C SER A 192 -3.40 2.27 -14.90
N VAL A 193 -2.51 1.30 -14.71
CA VAL A 193 -2.10 0.40 -15.78
C VAL A 193 -2.65 -0.98 -15.55
N ARG A 194 -3.16 -1.59 -16.61
CA ARG A 194 -3.48 -3.01 -16.66
C ARG A 194 -2.77 -3.62 -17.85
N THR A 195 -1.92 -4.62 -17.62
CA THR A 195 -1.19 -5.30 -18.70
C THR A 195 -1.04 -6.79 -18.42
N THR A 196 -1.07 -7.60 -19.47
CA THR A 196 -0.65 -9.00 -19.39
C THR A 196 0.88 -9.04 -19.50
N VAL A 197 1.52 -9.86 -18.66
CA VAL A 197 2.97 -10.10 -18.65
C VAL A 197 3.19 -11.58 -18.97
N THR A 198 4.04 -11.87 -19.95
CA THR A 198 4.42 -13.24 -20.31
C THR A 198 5.75 -13.60 -19.66
N LEU A 199 5.74 -14.61 -18.77
CA LEU A 199 6.95 -15.13 -18.13
C LEU A 199 7.82 -15.93 -19.13
N PRO A 200 9.12 -16.14 -18.85
CA PRO A 200 9.98 -16.93 -19.73
C PRO A 200 9.51 -18.37 -19.97
N CYS A 201 8.75 -18.97 -19.05
CA CYS A 201 8.13 -20.28 -19.23
C CYS A 201 6.92 -20.28 -20.18
N GLY A 202 6.46 -19.11 -20.64
CA GLY A 202 5.27 -18.91 -21.47
C GLY A 202 3.96 -18.73 -20.68
N ASP A 203 3.99 -18.85 -19.36
CA ASP A 203 2.81 -18.57 -18.53
C ASP A 203 2.54 -17.06 -18.47
N GLU A 204 1.26 -16.69 -18.42
CA GLU A 204 0.83 -15.30 -18.38
C GLU A 204 0.24 -14.93 -17.02
N LEU A 205 0.45 -13.67 -16.63
CA LEU A 205 -0.16 -13.06 -15.46
C LEU A 205 -0.71 -11.68 -15.80
N ARG A 206 -1.66 -11.20 -15.00
CA ARG A 206 -2.21 -9.85 -15.11
C ARG A 206 -1.56 -8.94 -14.06
N LEU A 207 -0.86 -7.91 -14.52
CA LEU A 207 -0.32 -6.86 -13.66
C LEU A 207 -1.26 -5.64 -13.66
N PHE A 208 -1.60 -5.16 -12.47
CA PHE A 208 -2.25 -3.88 -12.25
C PHE A 208 -1.31 -2.95 -11.49
N VAL A 209 -1.15 -1.72 -11.99
CA VAL A 209 -0.36 -0.67 -11.35
C VAL A 209 -1.30 0.45 -10.95
N LEU A 210 -1.31 0.81 -9.66
CA LEU A 210 -2.22 1.78 -9.09
C LEU A 210 -1.46 2.88 -8.34
N HIS A 211 -1.96 4.11 -8.44
CA HIS A 211 -1.54 5.23 -7.61
C HIS A 211 -2.76 6.13 -7.31
N PRO A 212 -3.74 5.64 -6.51
CA PRO A 212 -4.95 6.39 -6.21
C PRO A 212 -4.65 7.59 -5.29
N GLU A 213 -5.63 8.47 -5.17
CA GLU A 213 -5.49 9.74 -4.44
C GLU A 213 -5.08 9.58 -2.96
N PRO A 214 -4.21 10.46 -2.43
CA PRO A 214 -3.88 10.51 -1.01
C PRO A 214 -5.08 10.92 -0.14
N PRO A 215 -5.12 10.48 1.13
CA PRO A 215 -6.07 11.02 2.09
C PRO A 215 -5.68 12.45 2.48
N ALA A 216 -6.51 13.43 2.14
CA ALA A 216 -6.25 14.85 2.45
C ALA A 216 -7.26 15.45 3.44
N ILE A 217 -6.85 16.50 4.15
CA ILE A 217 -7.72 17.30 5.02
C ILE A 217 -8.74 18.03 4.15
N GLY A 218 -10.02 18.05 4.56
CA GLY A 218 -11.09 18.71 3.80
C GLY A 218 -11.64 17.89 2.62
N HIS A 219 -10.99 16.78 2.27
CA HIS A 219 -11.41 15.92 1.17
C HIS A 219 -11.93 14.56 1.63
N THR A 220 -12.69 13.92 0.75
CA THR A 220 -13.21 12.56 0.98
C THR A 220 -12.26 11.50 0.47
N SER A 221 -12.20 10.33 1.14
CA SER A 221 -11.43 9.16 0.71
C SER A 221 -12.14 8.30 -0.34
N LEU A 222 -13.37 8.64 -0.75
CA LEU A 222 -14.19 7.77 -1.58
C LEU A 222 -13.62 7.52 -2.99
N GLY A 223 -12.93 8.50 -3.59
CA GLY A 223 -12.25 8.32 -4.88
C GLY A 223 -11.22 7.21 -4.81
N ARG A 224 -10.23 7.38 -3.91
CA ARG A 224 -9.23 6.36 -3.55
C ARG A 224 -9.85 5.01 -3.21
N ASP A 225 -10.82 4.98 -2.29
CA ASP A 225 -11.43 3.75 -1.81
C ASP A 225 -12.19 3.02 -2.95
N SER A 226 -12.79 3.76 -3.89
CA SER A 226 -13.47 3.22 -5.08
C SER A 226 -12.49 2.64 -6.10
N GLU A 227 -11.36 3.31 -6.31
CA GLU A 227 -10.36 2.88 -7.28
C GLU A 227 -9.69 1.59 -6.85
N ILE A 228 -9.25 1.53 -5.59
CA ILE A 228 -8.70 0.31 -4.98
C ILE A 228 -9.72 -0.83 -5.08
N ALA A 229 -10.98 -0.59 -4.71
CA ALA A 229 -12.01 -1.62 -4.74
C ALA A 229 -12.30 -2.12 -6.16
N LEU A 230 -12.38 -1.22 -7.13
CA LEU A 230 -12.63 -1.56 -8.53
C LEU A 230 -11.48 -2.41 -9.12
N ALA A 231 -10.23 -2.03 -8.88
CA ALA A 231 -9.08 -2.80 -9.32
C ALA A 231 -9.08 -4.21 -8.68
N GLY A 232 -9.46 -4.31 -7.40
CA GLY A 232 -9.63 -5.60 -6.72
C GLY A 232 -10.70 -6.48 -7.37
N MET A 233 -11.85 -5.91 -7.74
CA MET A 233 -12.91 -6.64 -8.44
C MET A 233 -12.48 -7.07 -9.85
N GLN A 234 -11.79 -6.21 -10.60
CA GLN A 234 -11.23 -6.55 -11.92
C GLN A 234 -10.18 -7.66 -11.83
N ALA A 235 -9.34 -7.65 -10.79
CA ALA A 235 -8.35 -8.70 -10.56
C ALA A 235 -9.02 -10.05 -10.25
N ARG A 236 -10.08 -10.06 -9.45
CA ARG A 236 -10.88 -11.27 -9.18
C ARG A 236 -11.56 -11.82 -10.43
N GLU A 237 -12.05 -10.94 -11.30
CA GLU A 237 -12.72 -11.30 -12.56
C GLU A 237 -11.74 -11.72 -13.66
N SER A 238 -10.42 -11.54 -13.45
CA SER A 238 -9.40 -11.97 -14.40
C SER A 238 -9.28 -13.49 -14.48
N ALA A 239 -9.17 -14.02 -15.69
CA ALA A 239 -8.84 -15.42 -15.91
C ALA A 239 -7.37 -15.74 -15.55
N LEU A 240 -6.48 -14.74 -15.63
CA LEU A 240 -5.06 -14.87 -15.36
C LEU A 240 -4.75 -14.68 -13.86
N PRO A 241 -3.67 -15.26 -13.32
CA PRO A 241 -3.14 -14.89 -12.01
C PRO A 241 -2.86 -13.39 -11.96
N ALA A 242 -3.42 -12.69 -10.97
CA ALA A 242 -3.28 -11.26 -10.84
C ALA A 242 -2.21 -10.85 -9.82
N VAL A 243 -1.49 -9.78 -10.13
CA VAL A 243 -0.63 -9.02 -9.22
C VAL A 243 -1.08 -7.56 -9.27
N ILE A 244 -1.29 -6.94 -8.12
CA ILE A 244 -1.52 -5.50 -7.99
C ILE A 244 -0.35 -4.91 -7.23
N ALA A 245 0.27 -3.87 -7.77
CA ALA A 245 1.38 -3.18 -7.12
C ALA A 245 1.27 -1.65 -7.28
N GLY A 246 1.85 -0.93 -6.33
CA GLY A 246 1.96 0.53 -6.37
C GLY A 246 1.72 1.15 -5.00
N ASP A 247 1.73 2.48 -4.95
CA ASP A 247 1.42 3.24 -3.76
C ASP A 247 -0.09 3.45 -3.68
N LEU A 248 -0.74 2.75 -2.73
CA LEU A 248 -2.19 2.83 -2.56
C LEU A 248 -2.62 3.99 -1.67
N ASN A 249 -1.68 4.82 -1.21
CA ASN A 249 -1.96 5.97 -0.36
C ASN A 249 -2.76 5.59 0.90
N ASP A 250 -2.56 4.36 1.38
CA ASP A 250 -3.33 3.75 2.44
C ASP A 250 -2.50 2.72 3.20
N VAL A 251 -2.79 2.54 4.49
CA VAL A 251 -2.02 1.63 5.35
C VAL A 251 -2.57 0.20 5.30
N ALA A 252 -1.69 -0.79 5.44
CA ALA A 252 -2.01 -2.22 5.36
C ALA A 252 -3.12 -2.71 6.35
N TRP A 253 -3.36 -1.98 7.44
CA TRP A 253 -4.40 -2.25 8.43
C TRP A 253 -5.62 -1.32 8.32
N SER A 254 -5.79 -0.60 7.22
CA SER A 254 -6.99 0.21 7.02
C SER A 254 -8.24 -0.65 6.79
N THR A 255 -9.42 -0.04 6.91
CA THR A 255 -10.69 -0.67 6.52
C THR A 255 -10.76 -0.90 5.01
N THR A 256 -10.24 0.03 4.21
CA THR A 256 -10.22 -0.03 2.75
C THR A 256 -9.37 -1.19 2.24
N THR A 257 -8.14 -1.35 2.75
CA THR A 257 -7.25 -2.47 2.38
C THR A 257 -7.84 -3.82 2.79
N ARG A 258 -8.51 -3.92 3.94
CA ARG A 258 -9.23 -5.15 4.32
C ARG A 258 -10.37 -5.47 3.36
N ARG A 259 -11.21 -4.47 3.03
CA ARG A 259 -12.29 -4.63 2.05
C ARG A 259 -11.74 -5.05 0.69
N PHE A 260 -10.66 -4.43 0.23
CA PHE A 260 -9.96 -4.80 -0.99
C PHE A 260 -9.57 -6.28 -1.02
N GLN A 261 -8.95 -6.80 0.04
CA GLN A 261 -8.59 -8.22 0.11
C GLN A 261 -9.81 -9.13 0.05
N ARG A 262 -10.92 -8.78 0.72
CA ARG A 262 -12.17 -9.55 0.65
C ARG A 262 -12.81 -9.54 -0.75
N LEU A 263 -12.78 -8.40 -1.42
CA LEU A 263 -13.33 -8.23 -2.77
C LEU A 263 -12.47 -8.94 -3.83
N SER A 264 -11.14 -8.91 -3.69
CA SER A 264 -10.20 -9.42 -4.69
C SER A 264 -9.79 -10.88 -4.45
N GLY A 265 -9.75 -11.32 -3.19
CA GLY A 265 -9.16 -12.59 -2.78
C GLY A 265 -7.63 -12.63 -2.89
N LEU A 266 -6.97 -11.50 -3.12
CA LEU A 266 -5.51 -11.41 -3.23
C LEU A 266 -4.85 -11.40 -1.84
N LEU A 267 -3.66 -11.98 -1.77
CA LEU A 267 -2.88 -12.14 -0.55
C LEU A 267 -1.92 -10.96 -0.35
N ASP A 268 -1.69 -10.58 0.91
CA ASP A 268 -0.70 -9.59 1.32
C ASP A 268 0.57 -10.30 1.81
N PRO A 269 1.72 -10.20 1.10
CA PRO A 269 2.94 -10.90 1.48
C PRO A 269 3.57 -10.37 2.77
N ARG A 270 3.15 -9.20 3.27
CA ARG A 270 3.63 -8.60 4.52
C ARG A 270 3.07 -9.32 5.75
N VAL A 271 1.88 -9.92 5.64
CA VAL A 271 1.23 -10.63 6.76
C VAL A 271 2.07 -11.84 7.18
N GLY A 272 2.40 -11.89 8.47
CA GLY A 272 3.32 -12.86 9.08
C GLY A 272 4.80 -12.57 8.84
N ARG A 273 5.18 -11.36 8.41
CA ARG A 273 6.57 -11.00 8.12
C ARG A 273 7.01 -9.67 8.70
N GLY A 274 6.37 -8.57 8.32
CA GLY A 274 6.86 -7.24 8.66
C GLY A 274 5.95 -6.14 8.15
N LEU A 275 6.18 -4.91 8.62
CA LEU A 275 5.40 -3.76 8.18
C LEU A 275 5.83 -3.27 6.80
N TYR A 276 7.14 -3.29 6.49
CA TYR A 276 7.70 -2.71 5.26
C TYR A 276 7.32 -1.24 5.06
N ASN A 277 7.59 -0.41 6.07
CA ASN A 277 7.20 1.00 6.04
C ASN A 277 7.99 1.79 4.99
N THR A 278 7.35 2.16 3.89
CA THR A 278 7.95 2.88 2.75
C THR A 278 7.82 4.39 2.85
N PHE A 279 6.83 4.94 3.57
CA PHE A 279 6.62 6.39 3.70
C PHE A 279 6.38 6.79 5.16
N HIS A 280 6.96 7.83 5.76
CA HIS A 280 7.73 8.88 5.13
C HIS A 280 9.23 8.66 5.35
N ALA A 281 10.01 8.58 4.26
CA ALA A 281 11.41 8.23 4.28
C ALA A 281 12.27 9.18 5.12
N PHE A 282 11.96 10.48 5.12
CA PHE A 282 12.69 11.50 5.87
C PHE A 282 12.44 11.48 7.38
N TYR A 283 11.35 10.87 7.86
CA TYR A 283 10.95 10.91 9.27
C TYR A 283 10.92 9.51 9.89
N PRO A 284 12.01 9.01 10.50
CA PRO A 284 12.10 7.64 11.01
C PRO A 284 10.98 7.21 11.97
N LEU A 285 10.43 8.14 12.74
CA LEU A 285 9.35 7.88 13.71
C LEU A 285 7.94 7.94 13.10
N LEU A 286 7.80 8.44 11.87
CA LEU A 286 6.54 8.63 11.15
C LEU A 286 6.56 7.85 9.83
N ARG A 287 6.84 6.54 9.95
CA ARG A 287 6.89 5.61 8.82
C ARG A 287 5.71 4.63 8.86
N TRP A 288 5.17 4.35 7.69
CA TRP A 288 3.95 3.63 7.36
C TRP A 288 4.12 2.90 6.01
N PRO A 289 3.38 1.79 5.79
CA PRO A 289 3.53 0.98 4.59
C PRO A 289 2.48 1.35 3.55
N LEU A 290 2.80 2.34 2.70
CA LEU A 290 1.86 2.86 1.71
C LEU A 290 2.02 2.22 0.33
N ASP A 291 3.18 1.63 0.05
CA ASP A 291 3.42 0.84 -1.15
C ASP A 291 3.02 -0.62 -0.89
N HIS A 292 2.17 -1.15 -1.75
CA HIS A 292 1.61 -2.49 -1.62
C HIS A 292 2.02 -3.36 -2.80
N VAL A 293 2.09 -4.65 -2.51
CA VAL A 293 1.98 -5.70 -3.50
C VAL A 293 0.93 -6.68 -2.98
N PHE A 294 -0.07 -6.97 -3.81
CA PHE A 294 -1.04 -8.02 -3.58
C PHE A 294 -0.98 -9.02 -4.73
N HIS A 295 -1.13 -10.31 -4.43
CA HIS A 295 -0.98 -11.34 -5.45
C HIS A 295 -1.96 -12.48 -5.30
N ASP A 296 -2.25 -13.15 -6.41
CA ASP A 296 -3.05 -14.36 -6.46
C ASP A 296 -2.43 -15.50 -5.62
N ALA A 297 -3.25 -16.38 -5.07
CA ALA A 297 -2.81 -17.55 -4.30
C ALA A 297 -2.05 -18.60 -5.15
N ARG A 298 -1.98 -18.42 -6.47
CA ARG A 298 -1.08 -19.15 -7.39
C ARG A 298 0.37 -18.66 -7.33
N PHE A 299 0.68 -17.57 -6.63
CA PHE A 299 2.07 -17.15 -6.41
C PHE A 299 2.63 -17.65 -5.08
N ARG A 300 3.95 -17.83 -5.04
CA ARG A 300 4.74 -18.02 -3.83
C ARG A 300 5.71 -16.87 -3.68
N LEU A 301 5.90 -16.41 -2.45
CA LEU A 301 6.83 -15.34 -2.16
C LEU A 301 8.27 -15.88 -2.18
N VAL A 302 9.11 -15.31 -3.04
CA VAL A 302 10.55 -15.59 -3.08
C VAL A 302 11.28 -14.58 -2.19
N LEU A 303 11.03 -13.29 -2.41
CA LEU A 303 11.65 -12.17 -1.68
C LEU A 303 10.67 -11.00 -1.55
N LEU A 304 10.77 -10.27 -0.44
CA LEU A 304 10.13 -8.98 -0.22
C LEU A 304 11.09 -8.12 0.59
N GLU A 305 11.49 -6.98 0.03
CA GLU A 305 12.52 -6.10 0.59
C GLU A 305 12.14 -4.63 0.38
N ARG A 306 12.24 -3.82 1.42
CA ARG A 306 12.24 -2.36 1.28
C ARG A 306 13.68 -1.91 1.05
N LEU A 307 13.92 -1.25 -0.07
CA LEU A 307 15.25 -0.87 -0.52
C LEU A 307 15.73 0.44 0.14
N GLU A 308 16.92 0.87 -0.26
CA GLU A 308 17.56 2.10 0.21
C GLU A 308 16.87 3.37 -0.30
N HIS A 309 17.15 4.49 0.37
CA HIS A 309 16.49 5.77 0.09
C HIS A 309 17.02 6.39 -1.21
N ILE A 310 16.11 6.82 -2.08
CA ILE A 310 16.44 7.39 -3.39
C ILE A 310 16.27 8.92 -3.48
N GLY A 311 16.15 9.61 -2.35
CA GLY A 311 15.82 11.05 -2.33
C GLY A 311 14.32 11.37 -2.38
N SER A 312 13.48 10.38 -2.66
CA SER A 312 12.01 10.44 -2.55
C SER A 312 11.55 10.46 -1.09
N ASP A 313 10.33 10.92 -0.83
CA ASP A 313 9.65 10.70 0.45
C ASP A 313 9.20 9.24 0.66
N HIS A 314 9.31 8.40 -0.36
CA HIS A 314 9.16 6.95 -0.30
C HIS A 314 10.49 6.20 -0.40
N PHE A 315 10.53 5.00 0.20
CA PHE A 315 11.52 3.98 -0.10
C PHE A 315 10.98 3.06 -1.21
N PRO A 316 11.81 2.67 -2.20
CA PRO A 316 11.41 1.67 -3.17
C PRO A 316 11.14 0.31 -2.51
N LEU A 317 10.18 -0.42 -3.05
CA LEU A 317 9.81 -1.77 -2.65
C LEU A 317 10.22 -2.75 -3.75
N TYR A 318 10.96 -3.80 -3.38
CA TYR A 318 11.35 -4.88 -4.28
C TYR A 318 10.70 -6.17 -3.85
N PHE A 319 10.11 -6.89 -4.79
CA PHE A 319 9.51 -8.18 -4.52
C PHE A 319 9.75 -9.17 -5.65
N GLU A 320 9.82 -10.44 -5.27
CA GLU A 320 9.94 -11.57 -6.19
C GLU A 320 8.86 -12.58 -5.88
N LEU A 321 8.11 -12.94 -6.90
CA LEU A 321 7.03 -13.93 -6.84
C LEU A 321 7.35 -15.07 -7.81
N ALA A 322 7.04 -16.29 -7.43
CA ALA A 322 7.13 -17.44 -8.31
C ALA A 322 5.73 -18.00 -8.58
N LEU A 323 5.37 -18.12 -9.86
CA LEU A 323 4.08 -18.66 -10.29
C LEU A 323 4.08 -20.18 -10.20
N THR A 324 3.00 -20.75 -9.65
CA THR A 324 2.78 -22.19 -9.56
C THR A 324 1.37 -22.52 -10.02
N GLU A 325 1.21 -23.68 -10.66
CA GLU A 325 -0.09 -24.23 -11.07
C GLU A 325 -1.02 -24.49 -9.87
N THR A 326 -0.44 -24.70 -8.68
CA THR A 326 -1.22 -24.91 -7.45
C THR A 326 -1.65 -23.61 -6.77
N ARG A 327 -2.96 -23.38 -6.67
CA ARG A 327 -3.53 -22.35 -5.80
C ARG A 327 -3.37 -22.78 -4.33
N ARG A 328 -2.54 -22.08 -3.55
CA ARG A 328 -2.45 -22.24 -2.09
C ARG A 328 -2.14 -20.90 -1.42
N GLY A 329 -3.01 -20.48 -0.52
CA GLY A 329 -2.84 -19.33 0.36
C GLY A 329 -3.12 -19.72 1.81
N ASP A 330 -3.30 -18.72 2.66
CA ASP A 330 -4.01 -18.89 3.93
C ASP A 330 -5.49 -18.61 3.68
N ASP A 331 -6.37 -19.57 3.99
CA ASP A 331 -7.82 -19.50 3.71
C ASP A 331 -8.57 -18.57 4.69
N GLN A 332 -7.83 -17.68 5.38
CA GLN A 332 -8.35 -16.75 6.38
C GLN A 332 -8.99 -15.48 5.79
N ILE A 333 -8.92 -15.26 4.47
CA ILE A 333 -9.64 -14.13 3.86
C ILE A 333 -11.10 -14.53 3.72
N GLU A 334 -11.94 -14.04 4.63
CA GLU A 334 -13.39 -14.11 4.47
C GLU A 334 -13.82 -13.33 3.22
N PRO A 335 -14.48 -13.96 2.23
CA PRO A 335 -14.93 -13.26 1.04
C PRO A 335 -15.94 -12.15 1.36
N SER A 336 -15.99 -11.12 0.52
CA SER A 336 -17.03 -10.08 0.63
C SER A 336 -18.42 -10.68 0.44
N ASP A 337 -19.39 -10.25 1.25
CA ASP A 337 -20.79 -10.62 1.06
C ASP A 337 -21.47 -9.77 -0.04
N ALA A 338 -22.67 -10.20 -0.46
CA ALA A 338 -23.43 -9.52 -1.51
C ALA A 338 -23.82 -8.07 -1.16
N ALA A 339 -23.96 -7.75 0.14
CA ALA A 339 -24.30 -6.41 0.59
C ALA A 339 -23.09 -5.47 0.46
N GLU A 340 -21.90 -5.92 0.88
CA GLU A 340 -20.64 -5.21 0.73
C GLU A 340 -20.31 -4.99 -0.76
N GLU A 341 -20.52 -6.00 -1.61
CA GLU A 341 -20.32 -5.84 -3.06
C GLU A 341 -21.29 -4.82 -3.66
N SER A 342 -22.58 -4.87 -3.29
CA SER A 342 -23.58 -3.92 -3.78
C SER A 342 -23.29 -2.48 -3.33
N GLU A 343 -22.92 -2.29 -2.06
CA GLU A 343 -22.51 -1.00 -1.50
C GLU A 343 -21.28 -0.46 -2.25
N THR A 344 -20.27 -1.30 -2.47
CA THR A 344 -19.04 -0.95 -3.17
C THR A 344 -19.32 -0.55 -4.63
N ARG A 345 -20.12 -1.34 -5.35
CA ARG A 345 -20.51 -1.01 -6.74
C ARG A 345 -21.29 0.30 -6.82
N ARG A 346 -22.12 0.61 -5.81
CA ARG A 346 -22.84 1.89 -5.74
C ARG A 346 -21.88 3.05 -5.51
N MET A 347 -20.96 2.92 -4.55
CA MET A 347 -19.92 3.90 -4.27
C MET A 347 -19.08 4.23 -5.52
N ILE A 348 -18.62 3.20 -6.24
CA ILE A 348 -17.85 3.37 -7.48
C ILE A 348 -18.64 4.15 -8.55
N ARG A 349 -19.92 3.80 -8.74
CA ARG A 349 -20.79 4.51 -9.71
C ARG A 349 -21.01 5.97 -9.33
N GLU A 350 -21.24 6.24 -8.06
CA GLU A 350 -21.45 7.59 -7.54
C GLU A 350 -20.19 8.45 -7.69
N GLU A 351 -19.00 7.91 -7.40
CA GLU A 351 -17.74 8.63 -7.57
C GLU A 351 -17.39 8.88 -9.05
N ARG A 352 -17.57 7.90 -9.93
CA ARG A 352 -17.36 8.06 -11.38
C ARG A 352 -18.25 9.14 -12.01
N ALA A 353 -19.44 9.37 -11.44
CA ALA A 353 -20.38 10.35 -11.95
C ALA A 353 -20.04 11.79 -11.51
N LYS A 354 -19.06 11.98 -10.62
CA LYS A 354 -18.67 13.32 -10.12
C LYS A 354 -17.50 13.88 -10.95
N PRO A 355 -17.72 14.90 -11.77
CA PRO A 355 -16.61 15.61 -12.40
C PRO A 355 -15.87 16.42 -11.33
N ARG A 356 -14.60 16.08 -11.09
CA ARG A 356 -13.72 16.80 -10.16
C ARG A 356 -12.26 16.57 -10.56
N SER A 357 -11.41 17.52 -10.17
CA SER A 357 -9.96 17.32 -10.21
C SER A 357 -9.52 16.27 -9.18
N PRO A 358 -8.39 15.58 -9.45
CA PRO A 358 -7.68 14.79 -8.46
C PRO A 358 -7.32 15.61 -7.21
N ILE A 359 -7.29 14.94 -6.07
CA ILE A 359 -6.83 15.51 -4.79
C ILE A 359 -5.34 15.28 -4.68
N GLY A 360 -4.49 16.31 -4.71
CA GLY A 360 -3.05 16.08 -4.62
C GLY A 360 -2.20 16.86 -5.61
N GLU A 361 -2.85 17.50 -6.59
CA GLU A 361 -2.15 18.11 -7.73
C GLU A 361 -1.18 19.24 -7.34
N ASP A 362 -1.36 19.85 -6.16
CA ASP A 362 -0.59 20.98 -5.63
C ASP A 362 0.48 20.60 -4.59
N TRP A 363 0.65 19.31 -4.28
CA TRP A 363 1.51 18.87 -3.16
C TRP A 363 3.00 18.94 -3.49
N GLU A 364 3.34 19.09 -4.76
CA GLU A 364 4.71 19.18 -5.26
C GLU A 364 5.30 20.60 -5.15
N ASP A 365 4.47 21.60 -4.83
CA ASP A 365 4.88 23.01 -4.69
C ASP A 365 5.41 23.37 -3.27
N GLY A 366 5.54 22.38 -2.37
CA GLY A 366 5.75 22.56 -0.93
C GLY A 366 7.09 22.13 -0.34
#